data_AF-A0A914Y2T8-F1
#
_entry.id   AF-A0A914Y2T8-F1
#
_cell.length_a   1.000
_cell.length_b   1.000
_cell.length_c   1.000
_cell.angle_alpha   90.00
_cell.angle_beta   90.00
_cell.angle_gamma   90.00
#
_symmetry.space_group_name_H-M   'P 1'
#
loop_
_entity.id
_entity.type
_entity.pdbx_description
1 polymer ?
#
loop_
_entity_poly.entity_id
_entity_poly.type
_entity_poly.pdbx_seq_one_letter_code
_entity_poly.pdbx_strand_id
1 'polypeptide(L)'
;MLDNASVCESIANGTLVEDINHFTNEQISPHLPFLWALTTYSRDNGTLDVLRSRIVEFPISNTFKSFFSIDFSSAETELQSFFKSEQLTFDYKPFNSMDYVEKLIYVYKIYGNVISSIQSDRQFEPFDQELYHDEVVCIITLACQNFPSRIQLVTLACGLLCYKYGAKLLVKLILNQCNTIDLILQTFSELRFPSEVLICHERDVVILELFKLRPYSVGEYLNGFLESENHYHLAAKILCSKLVDTEMFIAVLTKILSKTDDRFVKFLVKSGTVSNIYARIQKFAESRNQVIDDVTSQLVILITKLFLHRGFRQSSIGVKFVLEYFAYLRTKDDGFLKTLLSSFIVCFVVGNATSDQKHLAEDFFLNLHQLITAEQFSSFNEFLLLVAIQFQSLVEANESSRFKHEVRAANDEELNRMFASTLGFKAMGYLMHV
;
A
#
# COMPACT_ATOMS: atom_id res chain seq x y z
N MET A 1 -16.41 -8.55 -4.50
CA MET A 1 -15.30 -8.90 -3.59
C MET A 1 -15.88 -8.89 -2.19
N LEU A 2 -15.71 -9.99 -1.45
CA LEU A 2 -16.25 -10.12 -0.10
C LEU A 2 -15.51 -9.18 0.83
N ASP A 3 -16.23 -8.25 1.45
CA ASP A 3 -15.68 -7.30 2.41
C ASP A 3 -15.48 -7.99 3.77
N ASN A 4 -14.42 -8.79 3.88
CA ASN A 4 -13.98 -9.38 5.14
C ASN A 4 -13.23 -8.38 6.02
N ALA A 5 -12.94 -7.17 5.49
CA ALA A 5 -12.22 -6.13 6.22
C ALA A 5 -13.06 -5.61 7.38
N SER A 6 -14.33 -5.32 7.13
CA SER A 6 -15.28 -4.85 8.16
C SER A 6 -15.49 -5.86 9.29
N VAL A 7 -15.53 -7.16 8.99
CA VAL A 7 -15.58 -8.21 10.03
C VAL A 7 -14.29 -8.24 10.85
N CYS A 8 -13.13 -8.20 10.20
CA CYS A 8 -11.84 -8.17 10.91
C CYS A 8 -11.66 -6.92 11.77
N GLU A 9 -12.14 -5.77 11.31
CA GLU A 9 -12.14 -4.51 12.07
C GLU A 9 -13.03 -4.60 13.30
N SER A 10 -14.25 -5.13 13.14
CA SER A 10 -15.19 -5.36 14.24
C SER A 10 -14.66 -6.37 15.28
N ILE A 11 -13.95 -7.41 14.85
CA ILE A 11 -13.20 -8.32 15.73
C ILE A 11 -12.10 -7.56 16.49
N ALA A 12 -11.28 -6.77 15.79
CA ALA A 12 -10.14 -6.08 16.39
C ALA A 12 -10.57 -4.98 17.39
N ASN A 13 -11.67 -4.29 17.13
CA ASN A 13 -12.19 -3.21 17.97
C ASN A 13 -13.16 -3.72 19.06
N GLY A 14 -13.48 -5.02 19.06
CA GLY A 14 -14.33 -5.64 20.07
C GLY A 14 -15.84 -5.40 19.89
N THR A 15 -16.29 -4.88 18.75
CA THR A 15 -17.70 -4.55 18.47
C THR A 15 -18.46 -5.69 17.76
N LEU A 16 -17.80 -6.82 17.50
CA LEU A 16 -18.35 -7.95 16.74
C LEU A 16 -19.73 -8.42 17.19
N VAL A 17 -19.99 -8.47 18.50
CA VAL A 17 -21.27 -8.92 19.06
C VAL A 17 -22.41 -8.00 18.62
N GLU A 18 -22.15 -6.69 18.60
CA GLU A 18 -23.13 -5.65 18.24
C GLU A 18 -23.36 -5.61 16.73
N ASP A 19 -22.29 -5.83 15.95
CA ASP A 19 -22.32 -5.70 14.50
C ASP A 19 -22.72 -6.96 13.75
N ILE A 20 -22.75 -8.15 14.39
CA ILE A 20 -22.85 -9.45 13.69
C ILE A 20 -24.05 -9.59 12.74
N ASN A 21 -25.17 -8.91 13.03
CA ASN A 21 -26.37 -8.95 12.21
C ASN A 21 -26.27 -8.07 10.96
N HIS A 22 -25.32 -7.15 10.89
CA HIS A 22 -25.04 -6.32 9.71
C HIS A 22 -24.19 -7.05 8.67
N PHE A 23 -23.49 -8.13 9.06
CA PHE A 23 -22.65 -8.90 8.16
C PHE A 23 -23.43 -9.99 7.43
N THR A 24 -23.14 -10.12 6.13
CA THR A 24 -23.69 -11.20 5.30
C THR A 24 -23.10 -12.56 5.67
N ASN A 25 -23.77 -13.63 5.27
CA ASN A 25 -23.30 -14.98 5.58
C ASN A 25 -21.96 -15.27 4.90
N GLU A 26 -21.74 -14.75 3.70
CA GLU A 26 -20.49 -14.89 2.97
C GLU A 26 -19.32 -14.16 3.65
N GLN A 27 -19.58 -13.04 4.32
CA GLN A 27 -18.58 -12.32 5.12
C GLN A 27 -18.26 -13.04 6.43
N ILE A 28 -19.24 -13.68 7.08
CA ILE A 28 -19.07 -14.38 8.35
C ILE A 28 -18.39 -15.74 8.17
N SER A 29 -18.73 -16.46 7.10
CA SER A 29 -18.31 -17.85 6.88
C SER A 29 -16.80 -18.11 7.07
N PRO A 30 -15.87 -17.24 6.64
CA PRO A 30 -14.44 -17.45 6.83
C PRO A 30 -13.97 -17.37 8.29
N HIS A 31 -14.75 -16.74 9.17
CA HIS A 31 -14.43 -16.48 10.58
C HIS A 31 -15.09 -17.49 11.53
N LEU A 32 -15.82 -18.48 11.01
CA LEU A 32 -16.61 -19.42 11.80
C LEU A 32 -15.80 -20.14 12.89
N PRO A 33 -14.57 -20.64 12.64
CA PRO A 33 -13.77 -21.24 13.71
C PRO A 33 -13.54 -20.32 14.91
N PHE A 34 -13.20 -19.06 14.67
CA PHE A 34 -13.02 -18.06 15.73
C PHE A 34 -14.32 -17.79 16.50
N LEU A 35 -15.43 -17.62 15.77
CA LEU A 35 -16.74 -17.33 16.35
C LEU A 35 -17.27 -18.48 17.22
N TRP A 36 -17.10 -19.71 16.74
CA TRP A 36 -17.43 -20.90 17.52
C TRP A 36 -16.62 -20.99 18.81
N ALA A 37 -15.33 -20.68 18.74
CA ALA A 37 -14.46 -20.73 19.90
C ALA A 37 -14.80 -19.65 20.92
N LEU A 38 -15.12 -18.45 20.46
CA LEU A 38 -15.61 -17.37 21.31
C LEU A 38 -16.89 -17.76 22.06
N THR A 39 -17.85 -18.40 21.39
CA THR A 39 -19.15 -18.75 21.97
C THR A 39 -19.14 -19.98 22.88
N THR A 40 -18.16 -20.88 22.70
CA THR A 40 -18.03 -22.13 23.48
C THR A 40 -17.28 -21.92 24.79
N TYR A 41 -16.22 -21.10 24.78
CA TYR A 41 -15.34 -20.93 25.95
C TYR A 41 -15.62 -19.66 26.76
N SER A 42 -16.52 -18.78 26.28
CA SER A 42 -16.94 -17.61 27.04
C SER A 42 -17.87 -17.99 28.20
N ARG A 43 -17.63 -17.35 29.36
CA ARG A 43 -18.48 -17.48 30.56
C ARG A 43 -19.73 -16.61 30.51
N ASP A 44 -19.88 -15.80 29.47
CA ASP A 44 -20.93 -14.79 29.38
C ASP A 44 -22.16 -15.34 28.65
N ASN A 45 -23.20 -15.68 29.41
CA ASN A 45 -24.28 -16.53 28.91
C ASN A 45 -25.31 -15.79 28.06
N GLY A 46 -25.55 -14.48 28.26
CA GLY A 46 -26.60 -13.74 27.54
C GLY A 46 -26.11 -12.90 26.36
N THR A 47 -24.90 -12.36 26.45
CA THR A 47 -24.35 -11.40 25.45
C THR A 47 -24.02 -12.08 24.11
N LEU A 48 -23.81 -13.40 24.11
CA LEU A 48 -23.38 -14.16 22.94
C LEU A 48 -24.50 -14.93 22.23
N ASP A 49 -25.75 -14.83 22.68
CA ASP A 49 -26.86 -15.58 22.08
C ASP A 49 -27.12 -15.19 20.63
N VAL A 50 -26.94 -13.91 20.30
CA VAL A 50 -27.03 -13.41 18.91
C VAL A 50 -25.96 -14.07 18.03
N LEU A 51 -24.72 -14.15 18.52
CA LEU A 51 -23.62 -14.82 17.83
C LEU A 51 -23.91 -16.31 17.63
N ARG A 52 -24.36 -17.01 18.70
CA ARG A 52 -24.74 -18.42 18.62
C ARG A 52 -25.83 -18.65 17.57
N SER A 53 -26.86 -17.80 17.56
CA SER A 53 -27.94 -17.85 16.57
C SER A 53 -27.43 -17.69 15.15
N ARG A 54 -26.52 -16.74 14.89
CA ARG A 54 -25.94 -16.55 13.56
C ARG A 54 -25.07 -17.74 13.14
N ILE A 55 -24.28 -18.29 14.06
CA ILE A 55 -23.37 -19.41 13.80
C ILE A 55 -24.12 -20.69 13.39
N VAL A 56 -25.28 -20.98 14.00
CA VAL A 56 -26.05 -22.19 13.69
C VAL A 56 -26.75 -22.15 12.32
N GLU A 57 -26.82 -20.99 11.67
CA GLU A 57 -27.32 -20.87 10.30
C GLU A 57 -26.39 -21.53 9.27
N PHE A 58 -25.12 -21.73 9.62
CA PHE A 58 -24.13 -22.29 8.72
C PHE A 58 -24.13 -23.83 8.80
N PRO A 59 -24.38 -24.57 7.70
CA PRO A 59 -24.40 -26.03 7.74
C PRO A 59 -23.09 -26.67 8.21
N ILE A 60 -21.96 -26.03 7.87
CA ILE A 60 -20.60 -26.49 8.24
C ILE A 60 -20.32 -26.38 9.74
N SER A 61 -21.14 -25.63 10.48
CA SER A 61 -21.02 -25.47 11.94
C SER A 61 -21.13 -26.79 12.70
N ASN A 62 -21.85 -27.77 12.17
CA ASN A 62 -21.93 -29.10 12.79
C ASN A 62 -20.59 -29.85 12.74
N THR A 63 -19.78 -29.62 11.71
CA THR A 63 -18.44 -30.21 11.57
C THR A 63 -17.48 -29.64 12.61
N PHE A 64 -17.64 -28.36 12.94
CA PHE A 64 -16.81 -27.69 13.93
C PHE A 64 -17.06 -28.19 15.36
N LYS A 65 -18.30 -28.56 15.70
CA LYS A 65 -18.70 -29.03 17.03
C LYS A 65 -17.80 -30.13 17.59
N SER A 66 -17.33 -31.05 16.76
CA SER A 66 -16.45 -32.14 17.20
C SER A 66 -15.04 -31.67 17.59
N PHE A 67 -14.56 -30.56 17.03
CA PHE A 67 -13.30 -29.94 17.46
C PHE A 67 -13.44 -29.23 18.82
N PHE A 68 -14.64 -28.76 19.15
CA PHE A 68 -14.94 -28.13 20.44
C PHE A 68 -15.16 -29.14 21.58
N SER A 69 -15.39 -30.41 21.25
CA SER A 69 -15.42 -31.50 22.26
C SER A 69 -14.05 -32.01 22.69
N ILE A 70 -12.96 -31.45 22.15
CA ILE A 70 -11.59 -31.78 22.58
C ILE A 70 -11.38 -31.30 24.02
N ASP A 71 -10.94 -32.20 24.90
CA ASP A 71 -10.44 -31.82 26.23
C ASP A 71 -9.03 -31.25 26.10
N PHE A 72 -8.96 -29.92 26.01
CA PHE A 72 -7.70 -29.19 25.90
C PHE A 72 -6.81 -29.37 27.13
N SER A 73 -7.35 -29.63 28.33
CA SER A 73 -6.52 -29.87 29.52
C SER A 73 -5.81 -31.23 29.46
N SER A 74 -6.50 -32.27 28.97
CA SER A 74 -5.88 -33.57 28.72
C SER A 74 -4.84 -33.48 27.59
N ALA A 75 -5.19 -32.81 26.49
CA ALA A 75 -4.28 -32.62 25.36
C ALA A 75 -3.01 -31.86 25.76
N GLU A 76 -3.12 -30.83 26.62
CA GLU A 76 -1.94 -30.10 27.12
C GLU A 76 -0.99 -31.01 27.88
N THR A 77 -1.52 -31.90 28.72
CA THR A 77 -0.72 -32.83 29.51
C THR A 77 0.04 -33.80 28.60
N GLU A 78 -0.63 -34.31 27.56
CA GLU A 78 -0.03 -35.18 26.56
C GLU A 78 1.05 -34.44 25.74
N LEU A 79 0.78 -33.20 25.34
CA LEU A 79 1.75 -32.34 24.66
C LEU A 79 2.99 -32.04 25.53
N GLN A 80 2.80 -31.76 26.82
CA GLN A 80 3.92 -31.55 27.76
C GLN A 80 4.78 -32.80 27.90
N SER A 81 4.18 -33.99 27.86
CA SER A 81 4.94 -35.25 27.85
C SER A 81 5.74 -35.41 26.56
N PHE A 82 5.16 -35.01 25.43
CA PHE A 82 5.80 -35.03 24.11
C PHE A 82 6.98 -34.06 24.02
N PHE A 83 6.88 -32.85 24.57
CA PHE A 83 8.00 -31.89 24.59
C PHE A 83 9.20 -32.36 25.43
N LYS A 84 8.98 -33.27 26.39
CA LYS A 84 10.06 -33.85 27.21
C LYS A 84 10.78 -35.00 26.49
N SER A 85 10.14 -35.64 25.52
CA SER A 85 10.78 -36.64 24.66
C SER A 85 11.42 -35.94 23.47
N GLU A 86 12.76 -35.87 23.42
CA GLU A 86 13.53 -35.24 22.33
C GLU A 86 13.36 -35.90 20.93
N GLN A 87 12.45 -36.88 20.78
CA GLN A 87 12.19 -37.57 19.53
C GLN A 87 10.94 -37.02 18.85
N LEU A 88 11.14 -36.06 17.95
CA LEU A 88 10.15 -35.64 16.94
C LEU A 88 10.08 -36.67 15.81
N THR A 89 9.70 -37.92 16.11
CA THR A 89 9.40 -38.90 15.06
C THR A 89 7.98 -38.67 14.55
N PHE A 90 7.88 -38.42 13.24
CA PHE A 90 6.62 -38.42 12.51
C PHE A 90 6.23 -39.87 12.25
N ASP A 91 5.33 -40.41 13.06
CA ASP A 91 4.59 -41.61 12.65
C ASP A 91 3.59 -41.16 11.58
N TYR A 92 3.83 -41.57 10.34
CA TYR A 92 3.05 -41.15 9.17
C TYR A 92 1.69 -41.85 9.16
N LYS A 93 0.76 -41.34 9.97
CA LYS A 93 -0.67 -41.66 9.87
C LYS A 93 -1.33 -40.59 8.99
N PRO A 94 -2.16 -40.96 7.99
CA PRO A 94 -2.87 -39.98 7.17
C PRO A 94 -3.78 -39.08 8.01
N PHE A 95 -3.78 -37.76 7.76
CA PHE A 95 -4.51 -36.78 8.58
C PHE A 95 -6.01 -37.08 8.71
N ASN A 96 -6.65 -37.61 7.66
CA ASN A 96 -8.08 -37.98 7.69
C ASN A 96 -8.42 -39.14 8.64
N SER A 97 -7.45 -40.01 8.92
CA SER A 97 -7.62 -41.19 9.78
C SER A 97 -7.33 -40.90 11.25
N MET A 98 -6.83 -39.70 11.54
CA MET A 98 -6.57 -39.23 12.89
C MET A 98 -7.87 -38.78 13.58
N ASP A 99 -8.00 -39.09 14.86
CA ASP A 99 -9.00 -38.43 15.69
C ASP A 99 -8.62 -36.96 15.96
N TYR A 100 -9.51 -36.22 16.61
CA TYR A 100 -9.31 -34.79 16.82
C TYR A 100 -8.14 -34.45 17.77
N VAL A 101 -7.84 -35.31 18.74
CA VAL A 101 -6.71 -35.12 19.67
C VAL A 101 -5.40 -35.41 18.95
N GLU A 102 -5.34 -36.50 18.18
CA GLU A 102 -4.21 -36.84 17.31
C GLU A 102 -3.91 -35.72 16.31
N LYS A 103 -4.94 -35.11 15.69
CA LYS A 103 -4.78 -33.96 14.78
C LYS A 103 -4.23 -32.73 15.48
N LEU A 104 -4.66 -32.44 16.72
CA LEU A 104 -4.12 -31.36 17.53
C LEU A 104 -2.63 -31.60 17.81
N ILE A 105 -2.26 -32.80 18.24
CA ILE A 105 -0.86 -33.19 18.48
C ILE A 105 -0.04 -33.08 17.18
N TYR A 106 -0.59 -33.48 16.04
CA TYR A 106 0.05 -33.35 14.74
C TYR A 106 0.35 -31.90 14.37
N VAL A 107 -0.62 -30.99 14.55
CA VAL A 107 -0.42 -29.54 14.35
C VAL A 107 0.66 -28.98 15.28
N TYR A 108 0.74 -29.47 16.52
CA TYR A 108 1.81 -29.11 17.45
C TYR A 108 3.20 -29.58 16.99
N LYS A 109 3.30 -30.82 16.48
CA LYS A 109 4.55 -31.34 15.90
C LYS A 109 5.02 -30.50 14.71
N ILE A 110 4.08 -30.13 13.84
CA ILE A 110 4.29 -29.18 12.73
C ILE A 110 4.84 -27.86 13.27
N TYR A 111 4.19 -27.26 14.27
CA TYR A 111 4.62 -25.99 14.84
C TYR A 111 6.06 -26.04 15.39
N GLY A 112 6.41 -27.12 16.11
CA GLY A 112 7.78 -27.34 16.59
C GLY A 112 8.78 -27.49 15.44
N ASN A 113 8.42 -28.21 14.38
CA ASN A 113 9.25 -28.37 13.19
C ASN A 113 9.35 -27.11 12.33
N VAL A 114 8.33 -26.26 12.31
CA VAL A 114 8.39 -24.96 11.64
C VAL A 114 9.51 -24.12 12.25
N ILE A 115 9.57 -24.06 13.58
CA ILE A 115 10.60 -23.30 14.30
C ILE A 115 12.01 -23.80 13.96
N SER A 116 12.21 -25.12 13.86
CA SER A 116 13.52 -25.70 13.50
C SER A 116 13.83 -25.64 12.00
N SER A 117 12.81 -25.67 11.14
CA SER A 117 12.97 -25.60 9.67
C SER A 117 13.31 -24.20 9.17
N ILE A 118 12.77 -23.14 9.80
CA ILE A 118 13.16 -21.74 9.55
C ILE A 118 14.68 -21.56 9.73
N GLN A 119 15.33 -22.39 10.56
CA GLN A 119 16.76 -22.36 10.79
C GLN A 119 17.59 -23.23 9.83
N SER A 120 16.95 -24.08 9.00
CA SER A 120 17.65 -25.15 8.27
C SER A 120 17.39 -25.23 6.75
N ASP A 121 16.74 -24.25 6.13
CA ASP A 121 16.48 -24.16 4.67
C ASP A 121 15.86 -25.45 4.05
N ARG A 122 15.16 -26.26 4.85
CA ARG A 122 14.54 -27.51 4.37
C ARG A 122 13.14 -27.25 3.82
N GLN A 123 12.79 -27.91 2.71
CA GLN A 123 11.42 -27.96 2.23
C GLN A 123 10.50 -28.54 3.31
N PHE A 124 9.43 -27.80 3.63
CA PHE A 124 8.49 -28.11 4.68
C PHE A 124 7.11 -28.35 4.05
N GLU A 125 6.66 -29.62 4.07
CA GLU A 125 5.33 -30.00 3.59
C GLU A 125 4.51 -30.57 4.76
N PRO A 126 3.82 -29.71 5.52
CA PRO A 126 3.13 -30.10 6.74
C PRO A 126 1.83 -30.86 6.53
N PHE A 127 1.22 -30.74 5.35
CA PHE A 127 -0.11 -31.29 5.10
C PHE A 127 -0.12 -32.02 3.77
N ASP A 128 -0.59 -33.27 3.78
CA ASP A 128 -0.56 -34.14 2.61
C ASP A 128 -1.50 -33.64 1.48
N GLN A 129 -2.55 -32.88 1.81
CA GLN A 129 -3.59 -32.43 0.86
C GLN A 129 -4.25 -31.09 1.27
N GLU A 130 -4.60 -30.27 0.28
CA GLU A 130 -5.29 -28.98 0.48
C GLU A 130 -6.69 -29.13 1.11
N LEU A 131 -7.36 -30.27 0.91
CA LEU A 131 -8.73 -30.49 1.36
C LEU A 131 -8.91 -30.49 2.88
N TYR A 132 -7.83 -30.62 3.65
CA TYR A 132 -7.87 -30.56 5.12
C TYR A 132 -7.68 -29.14 5.67
N HIS A 133 -7.48 -28.13 4.82
CA HIS A 133 -7.15 -26.79 5.29
C HIS A 133 -8.21 -26.17 6.20
N ASP A 134 -9.50 -26.43 5.98
CA ASP A 134 -10.55 -25.86 6.85
C ASP A 134 -10.53 -26.49 8.25
N GLU A 135 -10.23 -27.79 8.35
CA GLU A 135 -10.02 -28.47 9.63
C GLU A 135 -8.76 -27.96 10.34
N VAL A 136 -7.66 -27.81 9.59
CA VAL A 136 -6.39 -27.27 10.09
C VAL A 136 -6.57 -25.84 10.60
N VAL A 137 -7.31 -25.00 9.88
CA VAL A 137 -7.66 -23.64 10.32
C VAL A 137 -8.41 -23.69 11.64
N CYS A 138 -9.38 -24.60 11.77
CA CYS A 138 -10.13 -24.76 13.02
C CYS A 138 -9.22 -25.16 14.19
N ILE A 139 -8.38 -26.18 14.01
CA ILE A 139 -7.48 -26.68 15.06
C ILE A 139 -6.49 -25.61 15.49
N ILE A 140 -5.83 -24.92 14.54
CA ILE A 140 -4.85 -23.88 14.87
C ILE A 140 -5.54 -22.69 15.55
N THR A 141 -6.72 -22.29 15.09
CA THR A 141 -7.49 -21.21 15.73
C THR A 141 -7.80 -21.55 17.19
N LEU A 142 -8.30 -22.76 17.42
CA LEU A 142 -8.55 -23.28 18.75
C LEU A 142 -7.30 -23.35 19.62
N ALA A 143 -6.20 -23.85 19.06
CA ALA A 143 -4.96 -24.04 19.79
C ALA A 143 -4.30 -22.69 20.16
N CYS A 144 -4.34 -21.68 19.29
CA CYS A 144 -3.87 -20.33 19.63
C CYS A 144 -4.70 -19.69 20.75
N GLN A 145 -6.01 -19.94 20.80
CA GLN A 145 -6.88 -19.39 21.86
C GLN A 145 -6.68 -20.09 23.20
N ASN A 146 -6.56 -21.43 23.19
CA ASN A 146 -6.42 -22.21 24.42
C ASN A 146 -4.96 -22.26 24.93
N PHE A 147 -3.97 -22.09 24.05
CA PHE A 147 -2.54 -22.15 24.39
C PHE A 147 -1.72 -20.98 23.82
N PRO A 148 -2.08 -19.72 24.10
CA PRO A 148 -1.47 -18.53 23.48
C PRO A 148 0.01 -18.34 23.82
N SER A 149 0.50 -18.95 24.91
CA SER A 149 1.92 -18.94 25.28
C SER A 149 2.76 -19.98 24.53
N ARG A 150 2.12 -20.92 23.84
CA ARG A 150 2.77 -22.06 23.16
C ARG A 150 2.63 -21.97 21.65
N ILE A 151 1.44 -21.63 21.15
CA ILE A 151 1.18 -21.49 19.72
C ILE A 151 0.78 -20.05 19.44
N GLN A 152 1.57 -19.41 18.57
CA GLN A 152 1.32 -18.08 18.05
C GLN A 152 1.34 -18.11 16.54
N LEU A 153 0.30 -17.54 15.92
CA LEU A 153 0.19 -17.55 14.45
C LEU A 153 1.38 -16.85 13.78
N VAL A 154 1.93 -15.82 14.40
CA VAL A 154 3.08 -15.07 13.87
C VAL A 154 4.32 -15.96 13.73
N THR A 155 4.57 -16.84 14.71
CA THR A 155 5.68 -17.80 14.64
C THR A 155 5.46 -18.84 13.53
N LEU A 156 4.21 -19.27 13.34
CA LEU A 156 3.84 -20.23 12.29
C LEU A 156 3.92 -19.61 10.89
N ALA A 157 3.61 -18.31 10.76
CA ALA A 157 3.47 -17.62 9.49
C ALA A 157 4.70 -17.78 8.59
N CYS A 158 5.90 -17.67 9.15
CA CYS A 158 7.15 -17.78 8.40
C CYS A 158 7.35 -19.16 7.78
N GLY A 159 7.13 -20.23 8.56
CA GLY A 159 7.29 -21.60 8.05
C GLY A 159 6.21 -22.00 7.05
N LEU A 160 5.01 -21.44 7.17
CA LEU A 160 3.96 -21.66 6.19
C LEU A 160 4.33 -21.10 4.82
N LEU A 161 5.14 -20.04 4.72
CA LEU A 161 5.56 -19.53 3.41
C LEU A 161 6.42 -20.51 2.60
N CYS A 162 7.04 -21.50 3.27
CA CYS A 162 7.81 -22.56 2.62
C CYS A 162 6.91 -23.70 2.07
N TYR A 163 5.61 -23.67 2.39
CA TYR A 163 4.64 -24.67 1.95
C TYR A 163 3.90 -24.18 0.70
N LYS A 164 3.71 -25.07 -0.28
CA LYS A 164 3.08 -24.77 -1.58
C LYS A 164 1.72 -24.07 -1.48
N TYR A 165 0.91 -24.42 -0.49
CA TYR A 165 -0.41 -23.81 -0.27
C TYR A 165 -0.42 -22.89 0.98
N GLY A 166 0.76 -22.48 1.40
CA GLY A 166 1.06 -21.69 2.58
C GLY A 166 0.34 -20.37 2.66
N ALA A 167 0.46 -19.53 1.61
CA ALA A 167 -0.19 -18.22 1.61
C ALA A 167 -1.71 -18.34 1.77
N LYS A 168 -2.34 -19.26 1.04
CA LYS A 168 -3.79 -19.49 1.11
C LYS A 168 -4.22 -19.94 2.50
N LEU A 169 -3.49 -20.88 3.11
CA LEU A 169 -3.76 -21.35 4.47
C LEU A 169 -3.56 -20.22 5.49
N LEU A 170 -2.46 -19.46 5.38
CA LEU A 170 -2.14 -18.36 6.27
C LEU A 170 -3.21 -17.27 6.23
N VAL A 171 -3.69 -16.88 5.04
CA VAL A 171 -4.79 -15.90 4.93
C VAL A 171 -6.06 -16.39 5.65
N LYS A 172 -6.43 -17.67 5.51
CA LYS A 172 -7.57 -18.26 6.24
C LYS A 172 -7.36 -18.25 7.76
N LEU A 173 -6.15 -18.54 8.22
CA LEU A 173 -5.79 -18.48 9.64
C LEU A 173 -5.88 -17.05 10.19
N ILE A 174 -5.39 -16.06 9.44
CA ILE A 174 -5.43 -14.66 9.85
C ILE A 174 -6.86 -14.13 9.93
N LEU A 175 -7.77 -14.56 9.05
CA LEU A 175 -9.20 -14.23 9.17
C LEU A 175 -9.76 -14.69 10.53
N ASN A 176 -9.23 -15.77 11.10
CA ASN A 176 -9.64 -16.26 12.42
C ASN A 176 -8.82 -15.68 13.60
N GLN A 177 -7.84 -14.81 13.31
CA GLN A 177 -7.00 -14.10 14.29
C GLN A 177 -6.70 -12.68 13.78
N CYS A 178 -7.74 -11.90 13.48
CA CYS A 178 -7.60 -10.58 12.85
C CYS A 178 -6.73 -9.58 13.66
N ASN A 179 -6.56 -9.81 14.96
CA ASN A 179 -5.67 -9.05 15.84
C ASN A 179 -4.18 -9.26 15.54
N THR A 180 -3.79 -10.30 14.80
CA THR A 180 -2.38 -10.53 14.44
C THR A 180 -1.95 -9.89 13.13
N ILE A 181 -2.86 -9.23 12.38
CA ILE A 181 -2.57 -8.68 11.05
C ILE A 181 -1.35 -7.75 11.09
N ASP A 182 -1.34 -6.76 11.99
CA ASP A 182 -0.29 -5.74 12.06
C ASP A 182 1.05 -6.33 12.48
N LEU A 183 1.04 -7.31 13.39
CA LEU A 183 2.24 -8.01 13.84
C LEU A 183 2.84 -8.88 12.72
N ILE A 184 2.00 -9.52 11.91
CA ILE A 184 2.45 -10.30 10.73
C ILE A 184 2.97 -9.38 9.65
N LEU A 185 2.30 -8.26 9.37
CA LEU A 185 2.78 -7.24 8.42
C LEU A 185 4.15 -6.69 8.82
N GLN A 186 4.32 -6.34 10.09
CA GLN A 186 5.60 -5.90 10.64
C GLN A 186 6.66 -7.00 10.47
N THR A 187 6.37 -8.22 10.93
CA THR A 187 7.27 -9.38 10.84
C THR A 187 7.71 -9.62 9.39
N PHE A 188 6.78 -9.61 8.44
CA PHE A 188 7.07 -9.82 7.01
C PHE A 188 7.82 -8.66 6.35
N SER A 189 7.69 -7.44 6.87
CA SER A 189 8.45 -6.29 6.40
C SER A 189 9.91 -6.31 6.85
N GLU A 190 10.19 -6.88 8.03
CA GLU A 190 11.53 -6.97 8.62
C GLU A 190 12.28 -8.25 8.20
N LEU A 191 11.55 -9.30 7.82
CA LEU A 191 12.11 -10.59 7.43
C LEU A 191 12.96 -10.51 6.16
N ARG A 192 14.24 -10.85 6.33
CA ARG A 192 15.18 -11.10 5.24
C ARG A 192 15.23 -12.60 4.97
N PHE A 193 14.42 -13.05 4.01
CA PHE A 193 14.59 -14.41 3.50
C PHE A 193 15.91 -14.49 2.71
N PRO A 194 16.66 -15.60 2.81
CA PRO A 194 17.63 -15.94 1.78
C PRO A 194 16.88 -15.94 0.43
N SER A 195 17.56 -15.58 -0.65
CA SER A 195 17.04 -15.14 -1.96
C SER A 195 16.14 -16.12 -2.75
N GLU A 196 15.43 -17.02 -2.09
CA GLU A 196 14.41 -17.89 -2.66
C GLU A 196 13.21 -17.07 -3.17
N VAL A 197 13.11 -17.01 -4.49
CA VAL A 197 12.08 -16.28 -5.23
C VAL A 197 10.67 -16.75 -4.87
N LEU A 198 10.48 -18.04 -4.56
CA LEU A 198 9.18 -18.61 -4.22
C LEU A 198 8.64 -18.08 -2.87
N ILE A 199 9.44 -18.15 -1.81
CA ILE A 199 9.05 -17.67 -0.47
C ILE A 199 8.75 -16.17 -0.51
N CYS A 200 9.57 -15.40 -1.24
CA CYS A 200 9.32 -13.98 -1.44
C CYS A 200 8.00 -13.72 -2.17
N HIS A 201 7.65 -14.54 -3.17
CA HIS A 201 6.37 -14.45 -3.87
C HIS A 201 5.18 -14.74 -2.96
N GLU A 202 5.21 -15.84 -2.21
CA GLU A 202 4.14 -16.22 -1.27
C GLU A 202 3.95 -15.15 -0.19
N ARG A 203 5.06 -14.61 0.35
CA ARG A 203 5.02 -13.48 1.29
C ARG A 203 4.29 -12.27 0.69
N ASP A 204 4.69 -11.88 -0.51
CA ASP A 204 4.10 -10.74 -1.21
C ASP A 204 2.60 -10.95 -1.46
N VAL A 205 2.17 -12.16 -1.81
CA VAL A 205 0.76 -12.53 -1.95
C VAL A 205 0.02 -12.31 -0.63
N VAL A 206 0.55 -12.83 0.49
CA VAL A 206 -0.08 -12.66 1.81
C VAL A 206 -0.17 -11.19 2.20
N ILE A 207 0.90 -10.40 2.04
CA ILE A 207 0.90 -8.96 2.33
C ILE A 207 -0.21 -8.25 1.52
N LEU A 208 -0.34 -8.56 0.23
CA LEU A 208 -1.35 -7.93 -0.63
C LEU A 208 -2.79 -8.35 -0.29
N GLU A 209 -3.00 -9.53 0.31
CA GLU A 209 -4.29 -9.94 0.88
C GLU A 209 -4.56 -9.25 2.22
N LEU A 210 -3.55 -9.12 3.08
CA LEU A 210 -3.68 -8.41 4.36
C LEU A 210 -4.03 -6.94 4.18
N PHE A 211 -3.47 -6.28 3.17
CA PHE A 211 -3.86 -4.91 2.84
C PHE A 211 -5.29 -4.77 2.31
N LYS A 212 -5.93 -5.86 1.86
CA LYS A 212 -7.38 -5.81 1.60
C LYS A 212 -8.18 -5.80 2.91
N LEU A 213 -7.66 -6.43 3.96
CA LEU A 213 -8.28 -6.49 5.29
C LEU A 213 -7.99 -5.23 6.12
N ARG A 214 -6.87 -4.54 5.87
CA ARG A 214 -6.46 -3.29 6.52
C ARG A 214 -6.09 -2.22 5.49
N PRO A 215 -7.07 -1.68 4.75
CA PRO A 215 -6.81 -0.75 3.64
C PRO A 215 -6.23 0.62 4.07
N TYR A 216 -6.52 1.06 5.31
CA TYR A 216 -6.13 2.38 5.79
C TYR A 216 -4.71 2.43 6.39
N SER A 217 -4.12 1.29 6.77
CA SER A 217 -2.75 1.23 7.34
C SER A 217 -1.65 1.04 6.29
N VAL A 218 -2.00 0.81 5.02
CA VAL A 218 -1.07 0.47 3.93
C VAL A 218 0.11 1.45 3.79
N GLY A 219 -0.14 2.74 4.00
CA GLY A 219 0.83 3.81 3.80
C GLY A 219 1.91 3.86 4.88
N GLU A 220 1.62 3.35 6.07
CA GLU A 220 2.55 3.28 7.19
C GLU A 220 3.66 2.26 6.88
N TYR A 221 3.27 1.07 6.42
CA TYR A 221 4.18 -0.02 6.07
C TYR A 221 4.98 0.23 4.79
N LEU A 222 4.46 1.05 3.87
CA LEU A 222 5.15 1.30 2.61
C LEU A 222 6.56 1.86 2.81
N ASN A 223 6.78 2.69 3.85
CA ASN A 223 8.11 3.22 4.10
C ASN A 223 9.15 2.12 4.39
N GLY A 224 8.79 1.08 5.15
CA GLY A 224 9.68 -0.04 5.43
C GLY A 224 10.05 -0.82 4.17
N PHE A 225 9.08 -1.05 3.27
CA PHE A 225 9.37 -1.71 1.98
C PHE A 225 10.24 -0.87 1.04
N LEU A 226 10.31 0.45 1.23
CA LEU A 226 11.17 1.31 0.41
C LEU A 226 12.64 1.28 0.85
N GLU A 227 12.96 0.74 2.02
CA GLU A 227 14.35 0.70 2.54
C GLU A 227 15.23 -0.34 1.84
N SER A 228 14.62 -1.36 1.24
CA SER A 228 15.32 -2.47 0.59
C SER A 228 14.86 -2.67 -0.85
N GLU A 229 15.83 -2.74 -1.77
CA GLU A 229 15.58 -2.92 -3.21
C GLU A 229 14.81 -4.23 -3.52
N ASN A 230 14.96 -5.24 -2.67
CA ASN A 230 14.27 -6.53 -2.78
C ASN A 230 12.73 -6.40 -2.67
N HIS A 231 12.23 -5.30 -2.09
CA HIS A 231 10.80 -5.07 -1.93
C HIS A 231 10.23 -4.07 -2.94
N TYR A 232 11.05 -3.55 -3.87
CA TYR A 232 10.61 -2.52 -4.80
C TYR A 232 9.45 -2.97 -5.70
N HIS A 233 9.44 -4.24 -6.14
CA HIS A 233 8.31 -4.79 -6.89
C HIS A 233 7.01 -4.80 -6.07
N LEU A 234 7.08 -5.19 -4.80
CA LEU A 234 5.94 -5.18 -3.90
C LEU A 234 5.47 -3.74 -3.62
N ALA A 235 6.40 -2.84 -3.28
CA ALA A 235 6.12 -1.42 -3.04
C ALA A 235 5.46 -0.74 -4.25
N ALA A 236 5.92 -1.04 -5.47
CA ALA A 236 5.32 -0.57 -6.70
C ALA A 236 3.87 -1.07 -6.88
N LYS A 237 3.62 -2.37 -6.61
CA LYS A 237 2.26 -2.95 -6.65
C LYS A 237 1.34 -2.30 -5.61
N ILE A 238 1.82 -2.10 -4.39
CA ILE A 238 1.07 -1.45 -3.31
C ILE A 238 0.66 -0.04 -3.71
N LEU A 239 1.64 0.76 -4.16
CA LEU A 239 1.45 2.13 -4.61
C LEU A 239 0.39 2.22 -5.71
N CYS A 240 0.45 1.33 -6.71
CA CYS A 240 -0.47 1.41 -7.85
C CYS A 240 -1.88 0.89 -7.53
N SER A 241 -2.01 -0.15 -6.70
CA SER A 241 -3.25 -0.95 -6.65
C SER A 241 -3.86 -1.17 -5.27
N LYS A 242 -3.17 -0.83 -4.17
CA LYS A 242 -3.61 -1.17 -2.80
C LYS A 242 -3.91 0.00 -1.90
N LEU A 243 -3.40 1.19 -2.19
CA LEU A 243 -3.86 2.41 -1.54
C LEU A 243 -5.32 2.61 -1.93
N VAL A 244 -6.24 2.59 -0.97
CA VAL A 244 -7.70 2.65 -1.24
C VAL A 244 -8.13 4.07 -1.53
N ASP A 245 -7.60 5.01 -0.76
CA ASP A 245 -7.86 6.43 -0.96
C ASP A 245 -6.87 7.04 -1.95
N THR A 246 -7.40 7.93 -2.79
CA THR A 246 -6.58 8.68 -3.75
C THR A 246 -5.81 9.81 -3.08
N GLU A 247 -6.33 10.41 -2.01
CA GLU A 247 -5.58 11.39 -1.22
C GLU A 247 -4.36 10.73 -0.58
N MET A 248 -4.56 9.57 0.03
CA MET A 248 -3.49 8.73 0.55
C MET A 248 -2.45 8.38 -0.52
N PHE A 249 -2.88 8.01 -1.74
CA PHE A 249 -1.98 7.77 -2.86
C PHE A 249 -1.14 9.01 -3.22
N ILE A 250 -1.76 10.18 -3.30
CA ILE A 250 -1.08 11.44 -3.62
C ILE A 250 -0.07 11.81 -2.53
N ALA A 251 -0.49 11.75 -1.26
CA ALA A 251 0.35 12.08 -0.11
C ALA A 251 1.57 11.17 -0.04
N VAL A 252 1.36 9.85 -0.17
CA VAL A 252 2.41 8.84 -0.15
C VAL A 252 3.37 9.02 -1.32
N LEU A 253 2.88 9.17 -2.55
CA LEU A 253 3.74 9.35 -3.71
C LEU A 253 4.53 10.66 -3.63
N THR A 254 3.89 11.74 -3.20
CA THR A 254 4.57 13.03 -2.97
C THR A 254 5.70 12.87 -1.96
N LYS A 255 5.46 12.16 -0.85
CA LYS A 255 6.49 11.87 0.17
C LYS A 255 7.64 11.07 -0.42
N ILE A 256 7.36 10.04 -1.23
CA ILE A 256 8.38 9.23 -1.92
C ILE A 256 9.25 10.09 -2.82
N LEU A 257 8.64 10.92 -3.68
CA LEU A 257 9.37 11.79 -4.61
C LEU A 257 10.17 12.91 -3.92
N SER A 258 9.89 13.18 -2.64
CA SER A 258 10.59 14.18 -1.82
C SER A 258 11.81 13.63 -1.10
N LYS A 259 12.00 12.29 -1.08
CA LYS A 259 13.19 11.70 -0.46
C LYS A 259 14.42 12.03 -1.29
N THR A 260 15.55 12.21 -0.62
CA THR A 260 16.87 12.40 -1.26
C THR A 260 17.35 11.14 -1.97
N ASP A 261 16.96 9.96 -1.49
CA ASP A 261 17.22 8.68 -2.14
C ASP A 261 16.25 8.45 -3.31
N ASP A 262 16.80 8.47 -4.53
CA ASP A 262 16.05 8.33 -5.78
C ASP A 262 16.03 6.90 -6.34
N ARG A 263 16.57 5.90 -5.62
CA ARG A 263 16.68 4.52 -6.11
C ARG A 263 15.34 3.90 -6.47
N PHE A 264 14.35 4.05 -5.60
CA PHE A 264 13.00 3.57 -5.88
C PHE A 264 12.36 4.31 -7.05
N VAL A 265 12.58 5.63 -7.18
CA VAL A 265 12.08 6.43 -8.31
C VAL A 265 12.69 5.93 -9.62
N LYS A 266 14.01 5.69 -9.66
CA LYS A 266 14.71 5.07 -10.80
C LYS A 266 14.14 3.69 -11.13
N PHE A 267 13.81 2.88 -10.12
CA PHE A 267 13.17 1.59 -10.32
C PHE A 267 11.77 1.71 -10.94
N LEU A 268 10.94 2.64 -10.47
CA LEU A 268 9.59 2.87 -11.03
C LEU A 268 9.67 3.19 -12.53
N VAL A 269 10.63 4.03 -12.91
CA VAL A 269 10.89 4.39 -14.32
C VAL A 269 11.31 3.18 -15.14
N LYS A 270 12.28 2.41 -14.65
CA LYS A 270 12.79 1.22 -15.37
C LYS A 270 11.76 0.09 -15.50
N SER A 271 10.88 -0.06 -14.51
CA SER A 271 9.89 -1.15 -14.46
C SER A 271 8.62 -0.88 -15.28
N GLY A 272 8.46 0.31 -15.85
CA GLY A 272 7.24 0.69 -16.59
C GLY A 272 6.03 1.01 -15.70
N THR A 273 6.18 0.95 -14.38
CA THR A 273 5.15 1.25 -13.37
C THR A 273 4.60 2.68 -13.48
N VAL A 274 5.40 3.59 -14.03
CA VAL A 274 5.04 4.99 -14.30
C VAL A 274 3.70 5.13 -15.05
N SER A 275 3.41 4.24 -16.01
CA SER A 275 2.14 4.26 -16.77
C SER A 275 0.91 4.08 -15.87
N ASN A 276 0.97 3.16 -14.91
CA ASN A 276 -0.11 2.90 -13.94
C ASN A 276 -0.29 4.07 -12.97
N ILE A 277 0.83 4.67 -12.53
CA ILE A 277 0.82 5.88 -11.71
C ILE A 277 0.09 7.01 -12.47
N TYR A 278 0.41 7.20 -13.76
CA TYR A 278 -0.25 8.20 -14.59
C TYR A 278 -1.73 7.94 -14.80
N ALA A 279 -2.11 6.70 -15.11
CA ALA A 279 -3.52 6.34 -15.27
C ALA A 279 -4.34 6.65 -14.00
N ARG A 280 -3.76 6.41 -12.82
CA ARG A 280 -4.41 6.71 -11.54
C ARG A 280 -4.51 8.21 -11.27
N ILE A 281 -3.45 8.97 -11.54
CA ILE A 281 -3.45 10.44 -11.45
C ILE A 281 -4.48 11.04 -12.40
N GLN A 282 -4.54 10.56 -13.64
CA GLN A 282 -5.49 11.04 -14.65
C GLN A 282 -6.94 10.81 -14.21
N LYS A 283 -7.26 9.59 -13.77
CA LYS A 283 -8.61 9.27 -13.28
C LYS A 283 -9.02 10.17 -12.12
N PHE A 284 -8.07 10.50 -11.25
CA PHE A 284 -8.32 11.40 -10.15
C PHE A 284 -8.56 12.83 -10.62
N ALA A 285 -7.65 13.35 -11.45
CA ALA A 285 -7.77 14.66 -12.07
C ALA A 285 -9.13 14.87 -12.75
N GLU A 286 -9.60 13.89 -13.54
CA GLU A 286 -10.89 13.93 -14.23
C GLU A 286 -12.09 13.91 -13.28
N SER A 287 -11.98 13.27 -12.11
CA SER A 287 -13.05 13.20 -11.11
C SER A 287 -13.24 14.50 -10.32
N ARG A 288 -12.25 15.39 -10.36
CA ARG A 288 -12.21 16.61 -9.56
C ARG A 288 -12.79 17.74 -10.41
N ASN A 289 -14.11 17.90 -10.32
CA ASN A 289 -14.92 18.95 -10.97
C ASN A 289 -14.53 20.37 -10.51
N GLN A 290 -13.31 20.82 -10.79
CA GLN A 290 -12.83 22.20 -10.56
C GLN A 290 -12.94 22.68 -9.09
N VAL A 291 -12.91 21.77 -8.12
CA VAL A 291 -12.95 22.11 -6.68
C VAL A 291 -11.54 22.45 -6.20
N ILE A 292 -11.35 23.63 -5.61
CA ILE A 292 -10.08 24.05 -5.01
C ILE A 292 -10.12 23.69 -3.52
N ASP A 293 -9.35 22.68 -3.13
CA ASP A 293 -9.12 22.29 -1.73
C ASP A 293 -7.65 21.81 -1.56
N ASP A 294 -7.29 21.38 -0.35
CA ASP A 294 -5.93 20.92 -0.01
C ASP A 294 -5.44 19.74 -0.87
N VAL A 295 -6.33 18.84 -1.29
CA VAL A 295 -6.00 17.66 -2.09
C VAL A 295 -5.62 18.07 -3.51
N THR A 296 -6.30 19.07 -4.07
CA THR A 296 -5.92 19.67 -5.35
C THR A 296 -4.52 20.28 -5.27
N SER A 297 -4.20 20.98 -4.19
CA SER A 297 -2.86 21.52 -3.96
C SER A 297 -1.79 20.43 -3.94
N GLN A 298 -2.06 19.32 -3.24
CA GLN A 298 -1.15 18.17 -3.22
C GLN A 298 -0.99 17.52 -4.59
N LEU A 299 -2.05 17.45 -5.40
CA LEU A 299 -1.99 16.91 -6.76
C LEU A 299 -1.10 17.75 -7.68
N VAL A 300 -1.19 19.08 -7.59
CA VAL A 300 -0.33 20.01 -8.34
C VAL A 300 1.14 19.84 -7.94
N ILE A 301 1.42 19.74 -6.63
CA ILE A 301 2.77 19.47 -6.11
C ILE A 301 3.28 18.13 -6.64
N LEU A 302 2.44 17.10 -6.60
CA LEU A 302 2.79 15.77 -7.09
C LEU A 302 3.18 15.80 -8.58
N ILE A 303 2.34 16.41 -9.43
CA ILE A 303 2.60 16.52 -10.87
C ILE A 303 3.93 17.23 -11.11
N THR A 304 4.19 18.33 -10.42
CA THR A 304 5.45 19.07 -10.52
C THR A 304 6.66 18.19 -10.19
N LYS A 305 6.58 17.45 -9.07
CA LYS A 305 7.66 16.54 -8.68
C LYS A 305 7.86 15.44 -9.70
N LEU A 306 6.80 14.90 -10.28
CA LEU A 306 6.90 13.93 -11.37
C LEU A 306 7.67 14.53 -12.55
N PHE A 307 7.36 15.75 -13.00
CA PHE A 307 8.07 16.38 -14.12
C PHE A 307 9.55 16.65 -13.84
N LEU A 308 9.92 16.97 -12.59
CA LEU A 308 11.32 17.15 -12.19
C LEU A 308 12.13 15.85 -12.32
N HIS A 309 11.49 14.69 -12.16
CA HIS A 309 12.15 13.39 -12.29
C HIS A 309 12.18 12.94 -13.75
N ARG A 310 13.39 12.83 -14.35
CA ARG A 310 13.63 12.60 -15.79
C ARG A 310 12.83 11.45 -16.44
N GLY A 311 12.46 10.42 -15.69
CA GLY A 311 11.73 9.26 -16.21
C GLY A 311 10.20 9.38 -16.22
N PHE A 312 9.65 10.49 -15.74
CA PHE A 312 8.21 10.73 -15.67
C PHE A 312 7.72 11.72 -16.75
N ARG A 313 8.61 12.33 -17.53
CA ARG A 313 8.33 13.52 -18.37
C ARG A 313 7.29 13.40 -19.51
N GLN A 314 6.67 12.25 -19.76
CA GLN A 314 5.96 11.99 -21.02
C GLN A 314 4.42 12.07 -20.99
N SER A 315 3.76 12.44 -19.87
CA SER A 315 2.30 12.58 -19.93
C SER A 315 1.90 14.00 -20.38
N SER A 316 1.38 14.12 -21.60
CA SER A 316 0.68 15.33 -22.09
C SER A 316 -0.48 15.73 -21.17
N ILE A 317 -0.98 14.76 -20.38
CA ILE A 317 -2.02 14.87 -19.36
C ILE A 317 -1.61 15.80 -18.22
N GLY A 318 -0.39 15.71 -17.70
CA GLY A 318 0.03 16.53 -16.56
C GLY A 318 0.13 18.02 -16.90
N VAL A 319 0.63 18.35 -18.10
CA VAL A 319 0.67 19.72 -18.61
C VAL A 319 -0.75 20.25 -18.83
N LYS A 320 -1.62 19.47 -19.50
CA LYS A 320 -3.01 19.84 -19.74
C LYS A 320 -3.77 20.05 -18.42
N PHE A 321 -3.61 19.16 -17.46
CA PHE A 321 -4.28 19.25 -16.16
C PHE A 321 -3.88 20.51 -15.38
N VAL A 322 -2.57 20.80 -15.28
CA VAL A 322 -2.08 22.01 -14.61
C VAL A 322 -2.64 23.25 -15.30
N LEU A 323 -2.62 23.28 -16.63
CA LEU A 323 -3.12 24.40 -17.43
C LEU A 323 -4.64 24.62 -17.32
N GLU A 324 -5.42 23.54 -17.39
CA GLU A 324 -6.87 23.60 -17.21
C GLU A 324 -7.21 24.11 -15.82
N TYR A 325 -6.58 23.60 -14.76
CA TYR A 325 -6.83 24.09 -13.41
C TYR A 325 -6.49 25.57 -13.25
N PHE A 326 -5.42 26.02 -13.89
CA PHE A 326 -5.02 27.42 -13.93
C PHE A 326 -6.06 28.36 -14.53
N ALA A 327 -6.74 27.92 -15.59
CA ALA A 327 -7.79 28.71 -16.24
C ALA A 327 -9.01 28.95 -15.33
N TYR A 328 -9.21 28.14 -14.29
CA TYR A 328 -10.38 28.21 -13.40
C TYR A 328 -10.10 28.86 -12.03
N LEU A 329 -8.92 29.45 -11.83
CA LEU A 329 -8.51 29.90 -10.50
C LEU A 329 -9.28 31.12 -9.98
N ARG A 330 -10.02 30.88 -8.88
CA ARG A 330 -10.58 31.90 -7.98
C ARG A 330 -9.91 31.90 -6.60
N THR A 331 -8.71 31.30 -6.47
CA THR A 331 -8.04 31.18 -5.16
C THR A 331 -7.59 32.53 -4.63
N LYS A 332 -7.54 32.64 -3.29
CA LYS A 332 -6.94 33.78 -2.57
C LYS A 332 -5.64 33.41 -1.84
N ASP A 333 -5.11 32.21 -2.09
CA ASP A 333 -3.91 31.68 -1.44
C ASP A 333 -2.64 31.94 -2.27
N ASP A 334 -1.78 32.84 -1.78
CA ASP A 334 -0.46 33.15 -2.33
C ASP A 334 0.44 31.91 -2.46
N GLY A 335 0.44 31.01 -1.47
CA GLY A 335 1.27 29.81 -1.45
C GLY A 335 0.89 28.84 -2.56
N PHE A 336 -0.42 28.67 -2.78
CA PHE A 336 -0.93 27.86 -3.87
C PHE A 336 -0.57 28.47 -5.22
N LEU A 337 -0.73 29.78 -5.42
CA LEU A 337 -0.36 30.47 -6.66
C LEU A 337 1.13 30.32 -7.00
N LYS A 338 2.03 30.42 -6.00
CA LYS A 338 3.47 30.19 -6.20
C LYS A 338 3.78 28.75 -6.62
N THR A 339 3.14 27.79 -5.95
CA THR A 339 3.28 26.36 -6.23
C THR A 339 2.86 26.07 -7.67
N LEU A 340 1.70 26.56 -8.02
CA LEU A 340 1.13 26.51 -9.35
C LEU A 340 2.04 27.13 -10.41
N LEU A 341 2.55 28.35 -10.21
CA LEU A 341 3.44 29.01 -11.18
C LEU A 341 4.74 28.21 -11.37
N SER A 342 5.30 27.71 -10.27
CA SER A 342 6.48 26.83 -10.30
C SER A 342 6.19 25.54 -11.07
N SER A 343 4.99 24.97 -10.86
CA SER A 343 4.49 23.79 -11.56
C SER A 343 4.42 24.04 -13.06
N PHE A 344 3.84 25.17 -13.46
CA PHE A 344 3.74 25.57 -14.86
C PHE A 344 5.12 25.70 -15.50
N ILE A 345 6.04 26.42 -14.87
CA ILE A 345 7.40 26.61 -15.40
C ILE A 345 8.06 25.25 -15.61
N VAL A 346 8.00 24.37 -14.61
CA VAL A 346 8.56 23.02 -14.71
C VAL A 346 7.89 22.20 -15.81
N CYS A 347 6.56 22.12 -15.84
CA CYS A 347 5.82 21.26 -16.77
C CYS A 347 5.90 21.76 -18.22
N PHE A 348 5.80 23.07 -18.43
CA PHE A 348 5.70 23.68 -19.74
C PHE A 348 7.07 23.89 -20.39
N VAL A 349 8.04 24.37 -19.61
CA VAL A 349 9.37 24.74 -20.12
C VAL A 349 10.27 23.50 -20.27
N VAL A 350 10.14 22.50 -19.39
CA VAL A 350 10.94 21.26 -19.44
C VAL A 350 10.28 20.17 -20.30
N GLY A 351 8.96 20.22 -20.47
CA GLY A 351 8.16 19.11 -21.03
C GLY A 351 7.99 19.04 -22.56
N ASN A 352 8.59 19.95 -23.35
CA ASN A 352 8.37 20.06 -24.81
C ASN A 352 6.87 20.17 -25.18
N ALA A 353 6.23 21.30 -24.84
CA ALA A 353 4.80 21.50 -25.04
C ALA A 353 4.32 21.43 -26.51
N THR A 354 3.15 20.83 -26.73
CA THR A 354 2.47 20.77 -28.05
C THR A 354 1.87 22.13 -28.44
N SER A 355 1.47 22.30 -29.70
CA SER A 355 0.79 23.52 -30.18
C SER A 355 -0.44 23.88 -29.35
N ASP A 356 -1.24 22.89 -28.99
CA ASP A 356 -2.49 23.09 -28.25
C ASP A 356 -2.24 23.53 -26.81
N GLN A 357 -1.13 23.06 -26.22
CA GLN A 357 -0.69 23.47 -24.89
C GLN A 357 -0.15 24.91 -24.87
N LYS A 358 0.34 25.43 -26.01
CA LYS A 358 0.82 26.83 -26.11
C LYS A 358 -0.31 27.85 -25.98
N HIS A 359 -1.49 27.55 -26.51
CA HIS A 359 -2.65 28.43 -26.36
C HIS A 359 -3.15 28.49 -24.91
N LEU A 360 -3.22 27.33 -24.26
CA LEU A 360 -3.55 27.24 -22.83
C LEU A 360 -2.52 27.97 -21.94
N ALA A 361 -1.25 28.01 -22.35
CA ALA A 361 -0.22 28.80 -21.67
C ALA A 361 -0.40 30.32 -21.86
N GLU A 362 -0.89 30.77 -23.01
CA GLU A 362 -1.22 32.19 -23.24
C GLU A 362 -2.42 32.61 -22.36
N ASP A 363 -3.48 31.79 -22.32
CA ASP A 363 -4.62 32.00 -21.43
C ASP A 363 -4.22 32.02 -19.96
N PHE A 364 -3.26 31.17 -19.57
CA PHE A 364 -2.69 31.15 -18.22
C PHE A 364 -2.07 32.50 -17.84
N PHE A 365 -1.17 33.04 -18.66
CA PHE A 365 -0.51 34.31 -18.36
C PHE A 365 -1.48 35.51 -18.39
N LEU A 366 -2.49 35.46 -19.26
CA LEU A 366 -3.55 36.48 -19.29
C LEU A 366 -4.37 36.51 -18.00
N ASN A 367 -4.77 35.33 -17.49
CA ASN A 367 -5.50 35.22 -16.22
C ASN A 367 -4.61 35.63 -15.03
N LEU A 368 -3.33 35.27 -15.06
CA LEU A 368 -2.37 35.66 -14.03
C LEU A 368 -2.18 37.18 -14.00
N HIS A 369 -2.11 37.84 -15.16
CA HIS A 369 -2.06 39.31 -15.26
C HIS A 369 -3.28 39.98 -14.63
N GLN A 370 -4.48 39.43 -14.84
CA GLN A 370 -5.69 39.94 -14.19
C GLN A 370 -5.63 39.83 -12.65
N LEU A 371 -5.00 38.78 -12.11
CA LEU A 371 -4.84 38.57 -10.67
C LEU A 371 -3.81 39.51 -10.03
N ILE A 372 -2.69 39.81 -10.71
CA ILE A 372 -1.63 40.71 -10.20
C ILE A 372 -2.14 42.12 -9.94
N THR A 373 -3.11 42.58 -10.74
CA THR A 373 -3.69 43.93 -10.60
C THR A 373 -4.51 44.12 -9.31
N ALA A 374 -4.76 43.05 -8.55
CA ALA A 374 -5.36 43.11 -7.22
C ALA A 374 -4.27 43.17 -6.12
N GLU A 375 -4.29 44.20 -5.28
CA GLU A 375 -3.35 44.41 -4.15
C GLU A 375 -3.33 43.28 -3.10
N GLN A 376 -4.17 42.26 -3.25
CA GLN A 376 -4.36 41.17 -2.29
C GLN A 376 -3.21 40.14 -2.28
N PHE A 377 -2.33 40.12 -3.29
CA PHE A 377 -1.35 39.04 -3.53
C PHE A 377 0.12 39.48 -3.45
N SER A 378 0.51 40.23 -2.42
CA SER A 378 1.84 40.86 -2.33
C SER A 378 3.01 39.87 -2.39
N SER A 379 2.90 38.71 -1.71
CA SER A 379 3.99 37.74 -1.68
C SER A 379 4.11 36.94 -2.98
N PHE A 380 2.99 36.70 -3.67
CA PHE A 380 3.00 36.11 -5.00
C PHE A 380 3.60 37.08 -6.05
N ASN A 381 3.25 38.38 -5.97
CA ASN A 381 3.79 39.40 -6.86
C ASN A 381 5.33 39.53 -6.73
N GLU A 382 5.87 39.48 -5.51
CA GLU A 382 7.32 39.44 -5.28
C GLU A 382 7.98 38.20 -5.92
N PHE A 383 7.35 37.03 -5.77
CA PHE A 383 7.83 35.78 -6.37
C PHE A 383 7.82 35.85 -7.90
N LEU A 384 6.77 36.41 -8.50
CA LEU A 384 6.66 36.60 -9.94
C LEU A 384 7.75 37.53 -10.47
N LEU A 385 8.00 38.65 -9.79
CA LEU A 385 9.05 39.59 -10.15
C LEU A 385 10.42 38.91 -10.11
N LEU A 386 10.71 38.12 -9.07
CA LEU A 386 11.94 37.35 -8.97
C LEU A 386 12.09 36.36 -10.14
N VAL A 387 11.02 35.65 -10.49
CA VAL A 387 11.01 34.74 -11.64
C VAL A 387 11.30 35.51 -12.94
N ALA A 388 10.67 36.67 -13.16
CA ALA A 388 10.89 37.50 -14.33
C ALA A 388 12.35 37.98 -14.44
N ILE A 389 12.93 38.47 -13.33
CA ILE A 389 14.35 38.89 -13.26
C ILE A 389 15.28 37.72 -13.59
N GLN A 390 15.02 36.52 -13.06
CA GLN A 390 15.83 35.33 -13.34
C GLN A 390 15.75 34.90 -14.80
N PHE A 391 14.56 34.98 -15.40
CA PHE A 391 14.43 34.71 -16.83
C PHE A 391 15.21 35.73 -17.66
N GLN A 392 15.14 37.01 -17.31
CA GLN A 392 15.85 38.09 -18.02
C GLN A 392 17.36 37.90 -17.96
N SER A 393 17.91 37.67 -16.76
CA SER A 393 19.35 37.46 -16.59
C SER A 393 19.87 36.24 -17.35
N LEU A 394 19.07 35.18 -17.47
CA LEU A 394 19.41 33.97 -18.23
C LEU A 394 19.36 34.19 -19.75
N VAL A 395 18.45 35.02 -20.25
CA VAL A 395 18.42 35.40 -21.68
C VAL A 395 19.63 36.25 -22.04
N GLU A 396 19.94 37.26 -21.22
CA GLU A 396 21.14 38.10 -21.38
C GLU A 396 22.43 37.27 -21.31
N ALA A 397 22.48 36.26 -20.43
CA ALA A 397 23.60 35.32 -20.34
C ALA A 397 23.72 34.42 -21.60
N ASN A 398 22.60 33.95 -22.16
CA ASN A 398 22.59 33.15 -23.40
C ASN A 398 22.95 33.95 -24.66
N GLU A 399 22.67 35.24 -24.68
CA GLU A 399 23.10 36.14 -25.75
C GLU A 399 24.59 36.50 -25.65
N SER A 400 25.16 36.48 -24.44
CA SER A 400 26.60 36.66 -24.20
C SER A 400 27.42 35.43 -24.63
N SER A 401 28.33 35.62 -25.59
CA SER A 401 29.17 34.57 -26.19
C SER A 401 30.06 33.80 -25.19
N ARG A 402 30.34 34.39 -24.01
CA ARG A 402 31.16 33.77 -22.96
C ARG A 402 30.42 32.66 -22.20
N PHE A 403 29.14 32.84 -21.92
CA PHE A 403 28.34 31.86 -21.16
C PHE A 403 28.03 30.61 -21.99
N LYS A 404 27.88 30.76 -23.32
CA LYS A 404 27.76 29.65 -24.27
C LYS A 404 28.92 28.65 -24.21
N HIS A 405 30.11 29.07 -23.80
CA HIS A 405 31.27 28.18 -23.68
C HIS A 405 31.34 27.46 -22.31
N GLU A 406 30.95 28.12 -21.22
CA GLU A 406 30.95 27.53 -19.88
C GLU A 406 29.75 26.59 -19.65
N VAL A 407 28.57 26.92 -20.18
CA VAL A 407 27.38 26.03 -20.09
C VAL A 407 27.49 24.83 -21.03
N ARG A 408 28.25 24.91 -22.14
CA ARG A 408 28.57 23.73 -22.96
C ARG A 408 29.48 22.73 -22.24
N ALA A 409 30.27 23.17 -21.25
CA ALA A 409 31.08 22.28 -20.42
C ALA A 409 30.28 21.66 -19.27
N ALA A 410 29.24 22.36 -18.79
CA ALA A 410 28.29 21.85 -17.80
C ALA A 410 27.06 21.24 -18.48
N ASN A 411 27.19 20.02 -19.03
CA ASN A 411 26.20 18.99 -19.42
C ASN A 411 24.65 19.23 -19.45
N ASP A 412 24.15 20.46 -19.58
CA ASP A 412 22.72 20.80 -19.62
C ASP A 412 22.33 21.27 -21.03
N GLU A 413 22.27 20.28 -21.92
CA GLU A 413 21.61 20.36 -23.23
C GLU A 413 20.12 20.76 -23.09
N GLU A 414 19.55 20.58 -21.89
CA GLU A 414 18.14 20.79 -21.54
C GLU A 414 17.81 22.26 -21.31
N LEU A 415 18.67 23.00 -20.59
CA LEU A 415 18.54 24.44 -20.41
C LEU A 415 18.57 25.15 -21.77
N ASN A 416 19.48 24.71 -22.64
CA ASN A 416 19.61 25.25 -24.00
C ASN A 416 18.37 24.97 -24.89
N ARG A 417 17.64 23.85 -24.66
CA ARG A 417 16.37 23.57 -25.37
C ARG A 417 15.19 24.36 -24.80
N MET A 418 15.16 24.65 -23.50
CA MET A 418 14.12 25.51 -22.87
C MET A 418 13.99 26.86 -23.59
N PHE A 419 15.12 27.49 -23.93
CA PHE A 419 15.18 28.85 -24.48
C PHE A 419 15.06 28.94 -26.00
N ALA A 420 15.15 27.81 -26.71
CA ALA A 420 14.91 27.78 -28.16
C ALA A 420 13.41 27.84 -28.53
N SER A 421 12.51 27.71 -27.54
CA SER A 421 11.07 27.75 -27.78
C SER A 421 10.54 29.19 -27.79
N THR A 422 9.80 29.55 -28.85
CA THR A 422 9.20 30.88 -29.09
C THR A 422 8.28 31.37 -27.95
N LEU A 423 7.87 30.46 -27.03
CA LEU A 423 7.00 30.80 -25.92
C LEU A 423 7.74 31.34 -24.69
N GLY A 424 9.02 31.01 -24.48
CA GLY A 424 9.81 31.62 -23.41
C GLY A 424 9.91 33.14 -23.57
N PHE A 425 10.03 33.59 -24.83
CA PHE A 425 10.00 35.01 -25.20
C PHE A 425 8.61 35.65 -25.08
N LYS A 426 7.53 34.92 -25.38
CA LYS A 426 6.14 35.43 -25.18
C LYS A 426 5.76 35.52 -23.71
N ALA A 427 6.09 34.51 -22.90
CA ALA A 427 5.92 34.53 -21.45
C ALA A 427 6.67 35.70 -20.81
N MET A 428 7.89 35.99 -21.29
CA MET A 428 8.63 37.21 -20.94
C MET A 428 7.89 38.49 -21.32
N GLY A 429 7.32 38.56 -22.53
CA GLY A 429 6.52 39.71 -22.96
C GLY A 429 5.33 39.97 -22.04
N TYR A 430 4.66 38.92 -21.56
CA TYR A 430 3.58 39.05 -20.59
C TYR A 430 4.05 39.41 -19.17
N LEU A 431 5.23 38.91 -18.74
CA LEU A 431 5.79 39.17 -17.41
C LEU A 431 6.51 40.53 -17.29
N MET A 432 7.04 41.08 -18.38
CA MET A 432 7.73 42.39 -18.39
C MET A 432 6.81 43.58 -18.66
N HIS A 433 5.51 43.33 -18.91
CA HIS A 433 4.47 44.35 -18.96
C HIS A 433 3.65 44.45 -17.66
N VAL A 434 4.00 43.66 -16.65
CA VAL A 434 3.68 43.83 -15.22
C VAL A 434 4.70 44.79 -14.62
#